data_AF-F3CCV9-F1
#
_entry.id   AF-F3CCV9-F1
#
_cell.length_a   1.000
_cell.length_b   1.000
_cell.length_c   1.000
_cell.angle_alpha   90.00
_cell.angle_beta   90.00
_cell.angle_gamma   90.00
#
_symmetry.space_group_name_H-M   'P 1'
#
loop_
_entity.id
_entity.type
_entity.pdbx_description
1 polymer ?
#
loop_
_entity_poly.entity_id
_entity_poly.type
_entity_poly.pdbx_seq_one_letter_code
_entity_poly.pdbx_strand_id
1 'polypeptide(L)'
;VKDLNVFFTSLFNVLPTLVLLLGGAYCCVYRRQRELFLMLTVYIAYYLLDTQTDFYRDNGKVREDAAVIFHLVCLLLPVLFGLYAAWEERTHLFQDMVARLAVLVAVGSVALGLEQSYPVELQLWLADIRWPALHGAWMSLIQLSYAMFLVSFGVLIWQYLEKPRPLHAAQIVGLLGLFWALPKTFILPFTLNILCSQVMLMIAAAVAHEAYQMAFRDELTGLPGRRALNERMQRLGRNYVLAMSDVDHFKKFNDTHGHDVGDQVLRLVASKLSKITNGGGKAYRYGGEEFAIVFAAKTIDECMPHLEAIRETIANYEIQLRKQGQSPSG
;
A
#
# COMPACT_ATOMS: atom_id res chain seq x y z
N VAL A 1 -21.41 -12.48 -30.93
CA VAL A 1 -21.86 -12.65 -29.52
C VAL A 1 -21.20 -13.86 -28.85
N LYS A 2 -21.19 -15.06 -29.45
CA LYS A 2 -20.44 -16.22 -28.93
C LYS A 2 -18.93 -15.97 -28.77
N ASP A 3 -18.27 -15.40 -29.78
CA ASP A 3 -16.82 -15.14 -29.73
C ASP A 3 -16.43 -14.09 -28.68
N LEU A 4 -17.29 -13.08 -28.50
CA LEU A 4 -17.12 -12.06 -27.47
C LEU A 4 -17.18 -12.71 -26.07
N ASN A 5 -18.10 -13.66 -25.87
CA ASN A 5 -18.27 -14.35 -24.59
C ASN A 5 -17.07 -15.28 -24.27
N VAL A 6 -16.52 -15.95 -25.29
CA VAL A 6 -15.30 -16.76 -25.15
C VAL A 6 -14.09 -15.89 -24.81
N PHE A 7 -13.95 -14.74 -25.47
CA PHE A 7 -12.89 -13.77 -25.17
C PHE A 7 -12.97 -13.26 -23.73
N PHE A 8 -14.13 -12.80 -23.26
CA PHE A 8 -14.29 -12.32 -21.89
C PHE A 8 -14.06 -13.42 -20.86
N THR A 9 -14.54 -14.64 -21.11
CA THR A 9 -14.29 -15.78 -20.22
C THR A 9 -12.80 -16.09 -20.11
N SER A 10 -12.09 -16.12 -21.24
CA SER A 10 -10.63 -16.30 -21.27
C SER A 10 -9.91 -15.18 -20.52
N LEU A 11 -10.35 -13.93 -20.71
CA LEU A 11 -9.77 -12.78 -20.01
C LEU A 11 -9.92 -12.90 -18.49
N PHE A 12 -11.09 -13.31 -17.98
CA PHE A 12 -11.32 -13.47 -16.54
C PHE A 12 -10.43 -14.55 -15.92
N ASN A 13 -10.19 -15.66 -16.62
CA ASN A 13 -9.33 -16.73 -16.13
C ASN A 13 -7.86 -16.31 -16.05
N VAL A 14 -7.40 -15.44 -16.97
CA VAL A 14 -6.01 -14.99 -17.00
C VAL A 14 -5.78 -13.74 -16.13
N LEU A 15 -6.85 -13.05 -15.74
CA LEU A 15 -6.80 -11.77 -15.01
C LEU A 15 -5.96 -11.83 -13.72
N PRO A 16 -6.13 -12.81 -12.80
CA PRO A 16 -5.33 -12.85 -11.57
C PRO A 16 -3.83 -12.97 -11.87
N THR A 17 -3.47 -13.77 -12.87
CA THR A 17 -2.08 -13.98 -13.30
C THR A 17 -1.49 -12.70 -13.91
N LEU A 18 -2.25 -12.00 -14.75
CA LEU A 18 -1.80 -10.72 -15.32
C LEU A 18 -1.57 -9.66 -14.25
N VAL A 19 -2.49 -9.55 -13.29
CA VAL A 19 -2.37 -8.58 -12.18
C VAL A 19 -1.19 -8.94 -11.29
N LEU A 20 -0.94 -10.21 -11.01
CA LEU A 20 0.27 -10.64 -10.29
C LEU A 20 1.54 -10.26 -11.05
N LEU A 21 1.63 -10.56 -12.35
CA LEU A 21 2.85 -10.30 -13.12
C LEU A 21 3.15 -8.81 -13.20
N LEU A 22 2.14 -7.98 -13.52
CA LEU A 22 2.32 -6.54 -13.64
C LEU A 22 2.53 -5.86 -12.27
N GLY A 23 1.65 -6.16 -11.31
CA GLY A 23 1.72 -5.58 -9.97
C GLY A 23 2.92 -6.10 -9.17
N GLY A 24 3.28 -7.36 -9.32
CA GLY A 24 4.48 -7.97 -8.73
C GLY A 24 5.77 -7.39 -9.31
N ALA A 25 5.87 -7.24 -10.64
CA ALA A 25 6.99 -6.55 -11.27
C ALA A 25 7.12 -5.11 -10.77
N TYR A 26 5.99 -4.41 -10.62
CA TYR A 26 5.97 -3.07 -10.03
C TYR A 26 6.51 -3.08 -8.59
N CYS A 27 6.05 -4.00 -7.74
CA CYS A 27 6.53 -4.14 -6.37
C CYS A 27 8.06 -4.42 -6.33
N CYS A 28 8.58 -5.27 -7.23
CA CYS A 28 10.01 -5.53 -7.34
C CYS A 28 10.81 -4.26 -7.69
N VAL A 29 10.36 -3.48 -8.68
CA VAL A 29 11.02 -2.24 -9.13
C VAL A 29 11.12 -1.22 -8.00
N TYR A 30 10.06 -1.08 -7.20
CA TYR A 30 10.03 -0.15 -6.07
C TYR A 30 10.54 -0.75 -4.75
N ARG A 31 11.14 -1.96 -4.79
CA ARG A 31 11.65 -2.69 -3.62
C ARG A 31 10.62 -2.89 -2.50
N ARG A 32 9.35 -3.02 -2.89
CA ARG A 32 8.18 -3.27 -2.02
C ARG A 32 7.99 -4.76 -1.80
N GLN A 33 8.90 -5.34 -1.01
CA GLN A 33 8.96 -6.80 -0.84
C GLN A 33 7.73 -7.32 -0.11
N ARG A 34 7.32 -6.68 0.98
CA ARG A 34 6.12 -7.06 1.74
C ARG A 34 4.88 -7.20 0.85
N GLU A 35 4.65 -6.24 -0.05
CA GLU A 35 3.48 -6.20 -0.92
C GLU A 35 3.56 -7.28 -2.02
N LEU A 36 4.76 -7.54 -2.55
CA LEU A 36 4.99 -8.66 -3.46
C LEU A 36 4.62 -10.00 -2.81
N PHE A 37 5.07 -10.26 -1.58
CA PHE A 37 4.76 -11.50 -0.87
C PHE A 37 3.26 -11.63 -0.54
N LEU A 38 2.59 -10.51 -0.26
CA LEU A 38 1.15 -10.50 -0.07
C LEU A 38 0.39 -10.84 -1.37
N MET A 39 0.81 -10.27 -2.51
CA MET A 39 0.23 -10.62 -3.81
C MET A 39 0.47 -12.09 -4.17
N LEU A 40 1.68 -12.61 -3.93
CA LEU A 40 2.00 -14.03 -4.12
C LEU A 40 1.12 -14.91 -3.24
N THR A 41 0.85 -14.50 -2.00
CA THR A 41 -0.04 -15.24 -1.09
C THR A 41 -1.47 -15.33 -1.63
N VAL A 42 -2.02 -14.20 -2.09
CA VAL A 42 -3.36 -14.15 -2.71
C VAL A 42 -3.39 -15.02 -3.97
N TYR A 43 -2.31 -15.02 -4.76
CA TYR A 43 -2.23 -15.81 -5.98
C TYR A 43 -2.10 -17.31 -5.71
N ILE A 44 -1.32 -17.73 -4.72
CA ILE A 44 -1.24 -19.14 -4.32
C ILE A 44 -2.61 -19.63 -3.83
N ALA A 45 -3.30 -18.84 -3.01
CA ALA A 45 -4.66 -19.14 -2.57
C ALA A 45 -5.64 -19.22 -3.74
N TYR A 46 -5.52 -18.29 -4.71
CA TYR A 46 -6.27 -18.32 -5.96
C TYR A 46 -6.04 -19.63 -6.71
N TYR A 47 -4.79 -19.99 -7.00
CA TYR A 47 -4.44 -21.20 -7.76
C TYR A 47 -4.97 -22.48 -7.09
N LEU A 48 -4.82 -22.57 -5.76
CA LEU A 48 -5.31 -23.71 -4.98
C LEU A 48 -6.84 -23.84 -5.02
N LEU A 49 -7.59 -22.73 -5.04
CA LEU A 49 -9.05 -22.76 -5.12
C LEU A 49 -9.57 -22.89 -6.56
N ASP A 50 -8.92 -22.26 -7.51
CA ASP A 50 -9.32 -22.23 -8.93
C ASP A 50 -9.35 -23.64 -9.51
N THR A 51 -8.30 -24.42 -9.25
CA THR A 51 -8.21 -25.85 -9.63
C THR A 51 -9.38 -26.69 -9.08
N GLN A 52 -9.87 -26.36 -7.89
CA GLN A 52 -11.02 -27.05 -7.28
C GLN A 52 -12.35 -26.59 -7.89
N THR A 53 -12.48 -25.28 -8.15
CA THR A 53 -13.70 -24.71 -8.74
C THR A 53 -13.88 -25.10 -10.20
N ASP A 54 -12.81 -25.22 -10.97
CA ASP A 54 -12.85 -25.65 -12.36
C ASP A 54 -13.23 -27.13 -12.45
N PHE A 55 -12.65 -27.98 -11.59
CA PHE A 55 -13.08 -29.38 -11.51
C PHE A 55 -14.57 -29.51 -11.17
N TYR A 56 -15.06 -28.72 -10.19
CA TYR A 56 -16.47 -28.69 -9.85
C TYR A 56 -17.36 -28.23 -11.01
N ARG A 57 -16.93 -27.23 -11.77
CA ARG A 57 -17.67 -26.73 -12.94
C ARG A 57 -17.77 -27.76 -14.06
N ASP A 58 -16.70 -28.52 -14.29
CA ASP A 58 -16.63 -29.50 -15.38
C ASP A 58 -17.35 -30.81 -15.03
N ASN A 59 -17.31 -31.23 -13.76
CA ASN A 59 -17.79 -32.55 -13.33
C ASN A 59 -19.09 -32.50 -12.50
N GLY A 60 -19.51 -31.31 -12.05
CA GLY A 60 -20.65 -31.14 -11.14
C GLY A 60 -20.45 -31.76 -9.75
N LYS A 61 -19.23 -32.22 -9.44
CA LYS A 61 -18.85 -32.87 -8.18
C LYS A 61 -17.60 -32.22 -7.62
N VAL A 62 -17.56 -32.09 -6.31
CA VAL A 62 -16.41 -31.55 -5.57
C VAL A 62 -15.36 -32.65 -5.43
N ARG A 63 -14.07 -32.33 -5.58
CA ARG A 63 -12.99 -33.30 -5.32
C ARG A 63 -12.97 -33.68 -3.84
N GLU A 64 -12.46 -34.87 -3.52
CA GLU A 64 -12.35 -35.30 -2.12
C GLU A 64 -11.48 -34.32 -1.32
N ASP A 65 -10.34 -33.91 -1.86
CA ASP A 65 -9.39 -32.94 -1.28
C ASP A 65 -9.89 -31.49 -1.19
N ALA A 66 -10.95 -31.13 -1.94
CA ALA A 66 -11.38 -29.75 -2.07
C ALA A 66 -11.79 -29.11 -0.74
N ALA A 67 -12.43 -29.88 0.16
CA ALA A 67 -12.86 -29.38 1.46
C ALA A 67 -11.66 -29.01 2.33
N VAL A 68 -10.62 -29.85 2.36
CA VAL A 68 -9.39 -29.61 3.13
C VAL A 68 -8.68 -28.36 2.60
N ILE A 69 -8.53 -28.24 1.28
CA ILE A 69 -7.87 -27.08 0.64
C ILE A 69 -8.67 -25.81 0.88
N PHE A 70 -10.00 -25.84 0.69
CA PHE A 70 -10.85 -24.68 0.94
C PHE A 70 -10.75 -24.22 2.39
N HIS A 71 -10.78 -25.16 3.32
CA HIS A 71 -10.68 -24.88 4.74
C HIS A 71 -9.34 -24.24 5.12
N LEU A 72 -8.26 -24.79 4.57
CA LEU A 72 -6.91 -24.30 4.80
C LEU A 72 -6.76 -22.86 4.27
N VAL A 73 -7.24 -22.57 3.06
CA VAL A 73 -7.20 -21.22 2.49
C VAL A 73 -8.00 -20.23 3.34
N CYS A 74 -9.19 -20.60 3.80
CA CYS A 74 -10.02 -19.76 4.66
C CYS A 74 -9.38 -19.42 6.01
N LEU A 75 -8.52 -20.29 6.54
CA LEU A 75 -7.79 -20.08 7.79
C LEU A 75 -6.50 -19.29 7.58
N LEU A 76 -5.70 -19.67 6.59
CA LEU A 76 -4.36 -19.13 6.41
C LEU A 76 -4.36 -17.75 5.75
N LEU A 77 -5.25 -17.49 4.80
CA LEU A 77 -5.27 -16.23 4.07
C LEU A 77 -5.44 -15.00 4.97
N PRO A 78 -6.44 -14.94 5.90
CA PRO A 78 -6.54 -13.82 6.84
C PRO A 78 -5.31 -13.71 7.75
N VAL A 79 -4.80 -14.83 8.27
CA VAL A 79 -3.62 -14.85 9.16
C VAL A 79 -2.40 -14.27 8.46
N LEU A 80 -2.15 -14.65 7.20
CA LEU A 80 -1.04 -14.11 6.43
C LEU A 80 -1.22 -12.61 6.13
N PHE A 81 -2.45 -12.15 5.88
CA PHE A 81 -2.73 -10.72 5.78
C PHE A 81 -2.37 -9.98 7.07
N GLY A 82 -2.81 -10.48 8.23
CA GLY A 82 -2.50 -9.89 9.53
C GLY A 82 -1.01 -9.93 9.86
N LEU A 83 -0.34 -11.05 9.58
CA LEU A 83 1.08 -11.25 9.81
C LEU A 83 1.94 -10.33 8.93
N TYR A 84 1.70 -10.29 7.62
CA TYR A 84 2.40 -9.35 6.75
C TYR A 84 2.07 -7.91 7.09
N ALA A 85 0.86 -7.64 7.60
CA ALA A 85 0.52 -6.31 8.08
C ALA A 85 1.42 -5.90 9.26
N ALA A 86 1.50 -6.74 10.28
CA ALA A 86 2.28 -6.47 11.49
C ALA A 86 3.80 -6.58 11.30
N TRP A 87 4.27 -7.19 10.21
CA TRP A 87 5.70 -7.35 9.93
C TRP A 87 6.33 -6.01 9.51
N GLU A 88 7.03 -5.37 10.45
CA GLU A 88 7.86 -4.20 10.18
C GLU A 88 9.11 -4.59 9.37
N GLU A 89 9.33 -3.93 8.24
CA GLU A 89 10.59 -4.05 7.50
C GLU A 89 11.72 -3.44 8.33
N ARG A 90 12.64 -4.30 8.81
CA ARG A 90 13.85 -3.84 9.49
C ARG A 90 14.91 -3.49 8.45
N THR A 91 16.02 -2.90 8.89
CA THR A 91 17.14 -2.47 8.02
C THR A 91 17.78 -3.60 7.19
N HIS A 92 17.48 -4.88 7.46
CA HIS A 92 18.04 -6.04 6.76
C HIS A 92 17.09 -6.66 5.73
N LEU A 93 16.90 -5.97 4.59
CA LEU A 93 16.00 -6.40 3.49
C LEU A 93 16.17 -7.86 3.06
N PHE A 94 17.41 -8.37 2.98
CA PHE A 94 17.65 -9.76 2.55
C PHE A 94 17.14 -10.78 3.57
N GLN A 95 17.32 -10.53 4.87
CA GLN A 95 16.86 -11.44 5.92
C GLN A 95 15.34 -11.49 5.96
N ASP A 96 14.69 -10.33 5.84
CA ASP A 96 13.24 -10.24 5.78
C ASP A 96 12.67 -10.96 4.55
N MET A 97 13.34 -10.88 3.38
CA MET A 97 12.96 -11.63 2.19
C MET A 97 13.03 -13.16 2.41
N VAL A 98 14.13 -13.65 3.00
CA VAL A 98 14.31 -15.07 3.29
C VAL A 98 13.27 -15.56 4.30
N ALA A 99 12.98 -14.77 5.33
CA ALA A 99 11.99 -15.11 6.34
C ALA A 99 10.57 -15.23 5.76
N ARG A 100 10.16 -14.30 4.87
CA ARG A 100 8.85 -14.38 4.20
C ARG A 100 8.77 -15.57 3.24
N LEU A 101 9.85 -15.85 2.52
CA LEU A 101 9.93 -17.04 1.68
C LEU A 101 9.80 -18.32 2.52
N ALA A 102 10.47 -18.38 3.68
CA ALA A 102 10.36 -19.51 4.60
C ALA A 102 8.93 -19.69 5.12
N VAL A 103 8.22 -18.60 5.45
CA VAL A 103 6.80 -18.66 5.84
C VAL A 103 5.92 -19.20 4.71
N LEU A 104 6.09 -18.70 3.48
CA LEU A 104 5.35 -19.21 2.32
C LEU A 104 5.63 -20.69 2.06
N VAL A 105 6.90 -21.10 2.12
CA VAL A 105 7.30 -22.50 1.93
C VAL A 105 6.75 -23.39 3.05
N ALA A 106 6.80 -22.94 4.31
CA ALA A 106 6.24 -23.69 5.44
C ALA A 106 4.72 -23.85 5.27
N VAL A 107 4.01 -22.78 4.92
CA VAL A 107 2.57 -22.81 4.64
C VAL A 107 2.26 -23.76 3.47
N GLY A 108 2.99 -23.66 2.36
CA GLY A 108 2.81 -24.53 1.21
C GLY A 108 3.11 -26.00 1.52
N SER A 109 4.11 -26.26 2.34
CA SER A 109 4.47 -27.63 2.76
C SER A 109 3.40 -28.24 3.65
N VAL A 110 2.83 -27.47 4.59
CA VAL A 110 1.69 -27.90 5.40
C VAL A 110 0.47 -28.16 4.52
N ALA A 111 0.21 -27.31 3.53
CA ALA A 111 -0.89 -27.52 2.58
C ALA A 111 -0.75 -28.84 1.82
N LEU A 112 0.42 -29.08 1.23
CA LEU A 112 0.71 -30.32 0.48
C LEU A 112 0.66 -31.55 1.40
N GLY A 113 1.17 -31.44 2.63
CA GLY A 113 1.12 -32.54 3.60
C GLY A 113 -0.30 -32.90 4.01
N LEU A 114 -1.17 -31.90 4.21
CA LEU A 114 -2.59 -32.10 4.50
C LEU A 114 -3.36 -32.67 3.30
N GLU A 115 -3.04 -32.23 2.09
CA GLU A 115 -3.60 -32.77 0.85
C GLU A 115 -3.25 -34.26 0.69
N GLN A 116 -1.98 -34.64 0.90
CA GLN A 116 -1.52 -36.03 0.77
C GLN A 116 -2.04 -36.94 1.89
N SER A 117 -2.11 -36.45 3.12
CA SER A 117 -2.50 -37.26 4.28
C SER A 117 -4.02 -37.40 4.41
N TYR A 118 -4.78 -36.49 3.79
CA TYR A 118 -6.24 -36.40 3.84
C TYR A 118 -6.85 -36.77 5.21
N PRO A 119 -6.57 -36.01 6.28
CA PRO A 119 -6.97 -36.36 7.64
C PRO A 119 -8.49 -36.15 7.83
N VAL A 120 -9.28 -37.18 7.55
CA VAL A 120 -10.75 -37.15 7.59
C VAL A 120 -11.27 -36.69 8.95
N GLU A 121 -10.65 -37.10 10.06
CA GLU A 121 -11.05 -36.68 11.41
C GLU A 121 -10.92 -35.16 11.61
N LEU A 122 -9.82 -34.57 11.13
CA LEU A 122 -9.60 -33.13 11.20
C LEU A 122 -10.63 -32.38 10.34
N GLN A 123 -10.94 -32.91 9.15
CA GLN A 123 -11.95 -32.34 8.27
C GLN A 123 -13.34 -32.36 8.93
N LEU A 124 -13.73 -33.49 9.52
CA LEU A 124 -15.01 -33.62 10.23
C LEU A 124 -15.08 -32.66 11.42
N TRP A 125 -13.99 -32.55 12.19
CA TRP A 125 -13.91 -31.62 13.31
C TRP A 125 -14.03 -30.16 12.88
N LEU A 126 -13.40 -29.77 11.77
CA LEU A 126 -13.50 -28.43 11.20
C LEU A 126 -14.88 -28.14 10.60
N ALA A 127 -15.56 -29.16 10.06
CA ALA A 127 -16.88 -29.04 9.47
C ALA A 127 -18.01 -28.98 10.52
N ASP A 128 -17.74 -29.39 11.76
CA ASP A 128 -18.72 -29.39 12.85
C ASP A 128 -19.19 -27.97 13.21
N ILE A 129 -20.51 -27.75 13.18
CA ILE A 129 -21.14 -26.44 13.41
C ILE A 129 -21.42 -26.30 14.92
N ARG A 130 -20.46 -25.74 15.66
CA ARG A 130 -20.56 -25.52 17.12
C ARG A 130 -21.33 -24.26 17.50
N TRP A 131 -21.24 -23.21 16.68
CA TRP A 131 -21.97 -21.94 16.82
C TRP A 131 -22.96 -21.69 15.66
N PRO A 132 -24.18 -22.25 15.71
CA PRO A 132 -25.18 -22.10 14.64
C PRO A 132 -25.54 -20.66 14.30
N ALA A 133 -25.51 -19.76 15.28
CA ALA A 133 -25.80 -18.33 15.07
C ALA A 133 -24.82 -17.63 14.11
N LEU A 134 -23.59 -18.17 13.95
CA LEU A 134 -22.56 -17.64 13.05
C LEU A 134 -22.54 -18.33 11.68
N HIS A 135 -23.38 -19.36 11.47
CA HIS A 135 -23.40 -20.15 10.25
C HIS A 135 -24.77 -20.02 9.59
N GLY A 136 -24.87 -19.13 8.59
CA GLY A 136 -26.12 -18.84 7.88
C GLY A 136 -26.01 -19.11 6.38
N ALA A 137 -27.14 -19.16 5.68
CA ALA A 137 -27.20 -19.42 4.24
C ALA A 137 -26.43 -18.40 3.37
N TRP A 138 -26.16 -17.21 3.92
CA TRP A 138 -25.41 -16.13 3.26
C TRP A 138 -23.91 -16.14 3.58
N MET A 139 -23.48 -16.91 4.58
CA MET A 139 -22.09 -16.97 5.07
C MET A 139 -21.79 -18.35 5.68
N SER A 140 -21.30 -19.25 4.83
CA SER A 140 -21.04 -20.66 5.13
C SER A 140 -19.54 -20.97 5.23
N LEU A 141 -18.78 -20.11 5.92
CA LEU A 141 -17.38 -20.40 6.22
C LEU A 141 -17.26 -21.30 7.45
N ILE A 142 -16.10 -21.96 7.60
CA ILE A 142 -15.76 -22.64 8.85
C ILE A 142 -15.75 -21.62 9.99
N GLN A 143 -16.26 -22.04 11.14
CA GLN A 143 -16.42 -21.15 12.28
C GLN A 143 -15.09 -20.55 12.77
N LEU A 144 -14.00 -21.32 12.75
CA LEU A 144 -12.67 -20.86 13.13
C LEU A 144 -12.14 -19.74 12.21
N SER A 145 -12.56 -19.70 10.93
CA SER A 145 -12.14 -18.66 9.99
C SER A 145 -12.65 -17.27 10.42
N TYR A 146 -13.86 -17.17 10.99
CA TYR A 146 -14.39 -15.90 11.50
C TYR A 146 -13.47 -15.28 12.54
N ALA A 147 -12.93 -16.08 13.46
CA ALA A 147 -11.97 -15.61 14.45
C ALA A 147 -10.68 -15.10 13.79
N MET A 148 -10.16 -15.81 12.79
CA MET A 148 -8.96 -15.39 12.06
C MET A 148 -9.18 -14.08 11.29
N PHE A 149 -10.33 -13.92 10.64
CA PHE A 149 -10.72 -12.67 9.99
C PHE A 149 -10.85 -11.53 11.00
N LEU A 150 -11.54 -11.75 12.13
CA LEU A 150 -11.72 -10.74 13.18
C LEU A 150 -10.39 -10.26 13.76
N VAL A 151 -9.48 -11.18 14.10
CA VAL A 151 -8.14 -10.85 14.58
C VAL A 151 -7.38 -10.02 13.54
N SER A 152 -7.42 -10.46 12.28
CA SER A 152 -6.71 -9.79 11.18
C SER A 152 -7.28 -8.40 10.88
N PHE A 153 -8.61 -8.22 10.94
CA PHE A 153 -9.24 -6.90 10.88
C PHE A 153 -8.81 -6.01 12.04
N GLY A 154 -8.82 -6.54 13.27
CA GLY A 154 -8.38 -5.79 14.45
C GLY A 154 -6.94 -5.27 14.30
N VAL A 155 -6.02 -6.13 13.88
CA VAL A 155 -4.61 -5.78 13.63
C VAL A 155 -4.47 -4.72 12.53
N LEU A 156 -5.22 -4.84 11.44
CA LEU A 156 -5.18 -3.88 10.33
C LEU A 156 -5.79 -2.52 10.70
N ILE A 157 -6.93 -2.52 11.40
CA ILE A 157 -7.60 -1.30 11.87
C ILE A 157 -6.71 -0.57 12.88
N TRP A 158 -6.12 -1.29 13.85
CA TRP A 158 -5.17 -0.71 14.79
C TRP A 158 -4.05 0.03 14.04
N GLN A 159 -3.40 -0.64 13.10
CA GLN A 159 -2.29 -0.04 12.34
C GLN A 159 -2.72 1.16 11.51
N TYR A 160 -3.91 1.09 10.88
CA TYR A 160 -4.46 2.21 10.13
C TYR A 160 -4.72 3.43 11.03
N LEU A 161 -5.21 3.21 12.25
CA LEU A 161 -5.47 4.27 13.24
C LEU A 161 -4.18 4.88 13.79
N GLU A 162 -3.15 4.06 14.02
CA GLU A 162 -1.86 4.53 14.54
C GLU A 162 -1.05 5.29 13.48
N LYS A 163 -0.95 4.75 12.26
CA LYS A 163 -0.18 5.31 11.14
C LYS A 163 -0.97 5.12 9.84
N PRO A 164 -1.85 6.06 9.46
CA PRO A 164 -2.69 5.90 8.29
C PRO A 164 -1.86 5.87 7.01
N ARG A 165 -1.79 4.70 6.37
CA ARG A 165 -1.15 4.49 5.07
C ARG A 165 -2.18 3.97 4.05
N PRO A 166 -2.10 4.40 2.77
CA PRO A 166 -2.95 3.88 1.70
C PRO A 166 -2.94 2.35 1.61
N LEU A 167 -1.78 1.74 1.90
CA LEU A 167 -1.64 0.29 1.91
C LEU A 167 -2.53 -0.40 2.95
N HIS A 168 -2.58 0.09 4.19
CA HIS A 168 -3.42 -0.51 5.24
C HIS A 168 -4.90 -0.45 4.84
N ALA A 169 -5.34 0.66 4.24
CA ALA A 169 -6.70 0.77 3.70
C ALA A 169 -6.97 -0.26 2.59
N ALA A 170 -6.04 -0.42 1.65
CA ALA A 170 -6.15 -1.42 0.60
C ALA A 170 -6.21 -2.86 1.15
N GLN A 171 -5.44 -3.17 2.19
CA GLN A 171 -5.48 -4.48 2.87
C GLN A 171 -6.81 -4.73 3.58
N ILE A 172 -7.38 -3.72 4.26
CA ILE A 172 -8.69 -3.85 4.94
C ILE A 172 -9.79 -4.11 3.90
N VAL A 173 -9.84 -3.31 2.84
CA VAL A 173 -10.84 -3.48 1.77
C VAL A 173 -10.66 -4.83 1.09
N GLY A 174 -9.42 -5.24 0.82
CA GLY A 174 -9.12 -6.55 0.25
C GLY A 174 -9.58 -7.70 1.15
N LEU A 175 -9.31 -7.61 2.46
CA LEU A 175 -9.72 -8.62 3.43
C LEU A 175 -11.26 -8.70 3.57
N LEU A 176 -11.96 -7.56 3.52
CA LEU A 176 -13.43 -7.51 3.46
C LEU A 176 -13.97 -8.18 2.19
N GLY A 177 -13.33 -7.91 1.05
CA GLY A 177 -13.67 -8.56 -0.22
C GLY A 177 -13.52 -10.07 -0.13
N LEU A 178 -12.38 -10.57 0.38
CA LEU A 178 -12.13 -12.00 0.58
C LEU A 178 -13.14 -12.64 1.54
N PHE A 179 -13.46 -11.98 2.65
CA PHE A 179 -14.46 -12.46 3.61
C PHE A 179 -15.83 -12.68 2.95
N TRP A 180 -16.25 -11.76 2.08
CA TRP A 180 -17.51 -11.88 1.34
C TRP A 180 -17.45 -12.87 0.17
N ALA A 181 -16.27 -12.99 -0.46
CA ALA A 181 -15.98 -13.82 -1.63
C ALA A 181 -16.01 -15.31 -1.33
N LEU A 182 -15.25 -15.73 -0.31
CA LEU A 182 -14.89 -17.11 -0.08
C LEU A 182 -16.09 -18.07 0.00
N PRO A 183 -17.19 -17.76 0.71
CA PRO A 183 -18.35 -18.66 0.75
C PRO A 183 -19.08 -18.80 -0.60
N LYS A 184 -18.87 -17.85 -1.52
CA LYS A 184 -19.54 -17.83 -2.84
C LYS A 184 -18.70 -18.44 -3.96
N THR A 185 -17.47 -18.86 -3.66
CA THR A 185 -16.47 -19.32 -4.64
C THR A 185 -16.97 -20.49 -5.50
N PHE A 186 -17.70 -21.44 -4.91
CA PHE A 186 -18.27 -22.60 -5.62
C PHE A 186 -19.67 -22.35 -6.20
N ILE A 187 -20.33 -21.24 -5.79
CA ILE A 187 -21.73 -20.94 -6.14
C ILE A 187 -21.78 -20.02 -7.35
N LEU A 188 -20.96 -18.98 -7.35
CA LEU A 188 -20.98 -17.93 -8.36
C LEU A 188 -19.73 -18.01 -9.24
N PRO A 189 -19.87 -18.17 -10.57
CA PRO A 189 -18.72 -18.29 -11.47
C PRO A 189 -17.86 -17.03 -11.46
N PHE A 190 -16.56 -17.18 -11.65
CA PHE A 190 -15.55 -16.11 -11.68
C PHE A 190 -15.42 -15.24 -10.42
N THR A 191 -16.19 -15.50 -9.35
CA THR A 191 -16.11 -14.75 -8.07
C THR A 191 -14.68 -14.70 -7.54
N LEU A 192 -14.01 -15.85 -7.54
CA LEU A 192 -12.63 -15.97 -7.09
C LEU A 192 -11.68 -15.15 -7.98
N ASN A 193 -11.76 -15.31 -9.30
CA ASN A 193 -10.96 -14.58 -10.28
C ASN A 193 -11.06 -13.07 -10.08
N ILE A 194 -12.28 -12.55 -9.96
CA ILE A 194 -12.55 -11.12 -9.80
C ILE A 194 -12.00 -10.61 -8.48
N LEU A 195 -12.26 -11.30 -7.37
CA LEU A 195 -11.92 -10.81 -6.04
C LEU A 195 -10.41 -10.88 -5.77
N CYS A 196 -9.74 -11.96 -6.16
CA CYS A 196 -8.28 -12.05 -6.09
C CYS A 196 -7.61 -10.97 -6.96
N SER A 197 -8.11 -10.74 -8.17
CA SER A 197 -7.61 -9.67 -9.05
C SER A 197 -7.82 -8.29 -8.46
N GLN A 198 -9.01 -8.02 -7.89
CA GLN A 198 -9.32 -6.74 -7.25
C GLN A 198 -8.39 -6.46 -6.06
N VAL A 199 -8.18 -7.45 -5.19
CA VAL A 199 -7.28 -7.34 -4.02
C VAL A 199 -5.86 -7.03 -4.48
N MET A 200 -5.33 -7.78 -5.45
CA MET A 200 -3.98 -7.56 -5.97
C MET A 200 -3.85 -6.21 -6.68
N LEU A 201 -4.88 -5.77 -7.41
CA LEU A 201 -4.90 -4.46 -8.07
C LEU A 201 -4.93 -3.32 -7.05
N MET A 202 -5.67 -3.45 -5.95
CA MET A 202 -5.67 -2.47 -4.86
C MET A 202 -4.31 -2.36 -4.18
N ILE A 203 -3.62 -3.49 -3.96
CA ILE A 203 -2.25 -3.50 -3.43
C ILE A 203 -1.32 -2.76 -4.41
N ALA A 204 -1.35 -3.11 -5.69
CA ALA A 204 -0.53 -2.47 -6.72
C ALA A 204 -0.80 -0.96 -6.83
N ALA A 205 -2.08 -0.55 -6.77
CA ALA A 205 -2.49 0.85 -6.80
C ALA A 205 -2.01 1.62 -5.54
N ALA A 206 -2.07 0.99 -4.36
CA ALA A 206 -1.55 1.58 -3.12
C ALA A 206 -0.03 1.78 -3.20
N VAL A 207 0.70 0.78 -3.70
CA VAL A 207 2.15 0.87 -3.93
C VAL A 207 2.47 1.99 -4.93
N ALA A 208 1.70 2.09 -6.03
CA ALA A 208 1.87 3.15 -7.01
C ALA A 208 1.60 4.55 -6.42
N HIS A 209 0.58 4.67 -5.56
CA HIS A 209 0.27 5.90 -4.87
C HIS A 209 1.41 6.31 -3.94
N GLU A 210 1.94 5.40 -3.13
CA GLU A 210 3.06 5.70 -2.24
C GLU A 210 4.34 6.04 -3.01
N ALA A 211 4.65 5.29 -4.07
CA ALA A 211 5.77 5.57 -4.96
C ALA A 211 5.66 6.97 -5.59
N TYR A 212 4.45 7.35 -6.00
CA TYR A 212 4.17 8.70 -6.49
C TYR A 212 4.39 9.75 -5.40
N GLN A 213 3.88 9.55 -4.19
CA GLN A 213 4.09 10.51 -3.10
C GLN A 213 5.59 10.69 -2.78
N MET A 214 6.36 9.61 -2.69
CA MET A 214 7.82 9.69 -2.44
C MET A 214 8.58 10.35 -3.60
N ALA A 215 8.15 10.13 -4.84
CA ALA A 215 8.80 10.72 -6.00
C ALA A 215 8.49 12.22 -6.18
N PHE A 216 7.34 12.68 -5.70
CA PHE A 216 6.83 14.03 -5.96
C PHE A 216 6.83 14.95 -4.75
N ARG A 217 7.02 14.45 -3.52
CA ARG A 217 7.15 15.27 -2.31
C ARG A 217 8.48 15.02 -1.64
N ASP A 218 9.02 16.08 -1.08
CA ASP A 218 10.20 16.05 -0.23
C ASP A 218 9.81 15.67 1.21
N GLU A 219 10.45 14.65 1.77
CA GLU A 219 10.10 14.09 3.09
C GLU A 219 10.41 15.05 4.25
N LEU A 220 11.46 15.87 4.13
CA LEU A 220 11.86 16.79 5.19
C LEU A 220 10.90 17.99 5.29
N THR A 221 10.59 18.61 4.15
CA THR A 221 9.86 19.87 4.08
C THR A 221 8.38 19.70 3.79
N GLY A 222 7.96 18.56 3.24
CA GLY A 222 6.60 18.31 2.75
C GLY A 222 6.25 19.07 1.46
N LEU A 223 7.15 19.91 0.94
CA LEU A 223 6.95 20.58 -0.35
C LEU A 223 7.04 19.59 -1.51
N PRO A 224 6.40 19.87 -2.65
CA PRO A 224 6.64 19.10 -3.86
C PRO A 224 8.13 19.19 -4.27
N GLY A 225 8.74 18.06 -4.64
CA GLY A 225 10.16 17.99 -5.00
C GLY A 225 10.45 18.39 -6.46
N ARG A 226 11.72 18.28 -6.86
CA ARG A 226 12.20 18.61 -8.21
C ARG A 226 11.45 17.90 -9.35
N ARG A 227 11.04 16.65 -9.17
CA ARG A 227 10.25 15.91 -10.18
C ARG A 227 8.87 16.56 -10.40
N ALA A 228 8.22 16.98 -9.32
CA ALA A 228 6.93 17.68 -9.37
C ALA A 228 7.05 19.04 -10.05
N LEU A 229 8.17 19.74 -9.84
CA LEU A 229 8.47 20.98 -10.55
C LEU A 229 8.59 20.71 -12.06
N ASN A 230 9.42 19.75 -12.46
CA ASN A 230 9.66 19.44 -13.87
C ASN A 230 8.36 19.06 -14.60
N GLU A 231 7.52 18.22 -13.99
CA GLU A 231 6.22 17.85 -14.57
C GLU A 231 5.28 19.07 -14.67
N ARG A 232 5.26 19.94 -13.65
CA ARG A 232 4.48 21.18 -13.71
C ARG A 232 4.94 22.07 -14.85
N MET A 233 6.25 22.27 -15.00
CA MET A 233 6.84 23.12 -16.04
C MET A 233 6.49 22.63 -17.45
N GLN A 234 6.40 21.31 -17.67
CA GLN A 234 5.95 20.74 -18.94
C GLN A 234 4.49 21.06 -19.28
N ARG A 235 3.66 21.30 -18.25
CA ARG A 235 2.23 21.64 -18.39
C ARG A 235 1.95 23.15 -18.36
N LEU A 236 2.96 23.98 -18.10
CA LEU A 236 2.80 25.43 -18.09
C LEU A 236 2.67 25.96 -19.52
N GLY A 237 1.81 26.96 -19.70
CA GLY A 237 1.77 27.74 -20.93
C GLY A 237 3.04 28.59 -21.10
N ARG A 238 3.10 29.41 -22.16
CA ARG A 238 4.28 30.25 -22.44
C ARG A 238 4.51 31.38 -21.42
N ASN A 239 3.48 31.76 -20.67
CA ASN A 239 3.53 32.86 -19.71
C ASN A 239 3.60 32.29 -18.29
N TYR A 240 4.78 32.32 -17.69
CA TYR A 240 5.01 31.96 -16.29
C TYR A 240 6.23 32.70 -15.75
N VAL A 241 6.32 32.79 -14.42
CA VAL A 241 7.51 33.27 -13.70
C VAL A 241 8.03 32.12 -12.85
N LEU A 242 9.34 31.87 -12.93
CA LEU A 242 10.07 30.95 -12.07
C LEU A 242 11.04 31.76 -11.21
N ALA A 243 10.87 31.68 -9.89
CA ALA A 243 11.80 32.24 -8.92
C ALA A 243 12.62 31.09 -8.32
N MET A 244 13.93 31.23 -8.31
CA MET A 244 14.84 30.33 -7.60
C MET A 244 15.31 31.02 -6.33
N SER A 245 15.33 30.28 -5.22
CA SER A 245 15.74 30.76 -3.90
C SER A 245 16.71 29.76 -3.29
N ASP A 246 17.72 30.28 -2.60
CA ASP A 246 18.70 29.50 -1.84
C ASP A 246 18.72 30.00 -0.39
N VAL A 247 19.17 29.16 0.55
CA VAL A 247 19.32 29.55 1.96
C VAL A 247 20.75 29.98 2.20
N ASP A 248 20.95 31.29 2.37
CA ASP A 248 22.28 31.88 2.49
C ASP A 248 23.12 31.24 3.60
N HIS A 249 24.36 30.87 3.26
CA HIS A 249 25.36 30.31 4.18
C HIS A 249 24.93 29.03 4.92
N PHE A 250 24.00 28.24 4.38
CA PHE A 250 23.46 27.05 5.05
C PHE A 250 24.52 26.01 5.44
N LYS A 251 25.53 25.78 4.60
CA LYS A 251 26.65 24.90 4.94
C LYS A 251 27.38 25.33 6.22
N LYS A 252 27.74 26.61 6.34
CA LYS A 252 28.42 27.15 7.53
C LYS A 252 27.55 27.05 8.78
N PHE A 253 26.24 27.23 8.62
CA PHE A 253 25.28 27.05 9.69
C PHE A 253 25.24 25.60 10.18
N ASN A 254 25.17 24.63 9.27
CA ASN A 254 25.24 23.19 9.61
C ASN A 254 26.55 22.81 10.29
N ASP A 255 27.67 23.34 9.81
CA ASP A 255 28.99 23.11 10.43
C ASP A 255 29.06 23.63 11.88
N THR A 256 28.24 24.64 12.22
CA THR A 256 28.21 25.26 13.56
C THR A 256 27.17 24.64 14.49
N HIS A 257 25.99 24.28 13.98
CA HIS A 257 24.84 23.88 14.78
C HIS A 257 24.39 22.41 14.59
N GLY A 258 24.99 21.69 13.64
CA GLY A 258 24.64 20.31 13.31
C GLY A 258 23.46 20.20 12.33
N HIS A 259 23.39 19.05 11.64
CA HIS A 259 22.40 18.78 10.60
C HIS A 259 20.95 18.77 11.12
N ASP A 260 20.71 18.26 12.33
CA ASP A 260 19.35 18.23 12.91
C ASP A 260 18.76 19.63 13.11
N VAL A 261 19.62 20.62 13.38
CA VAL A 261 19.23 22.03 13.50
C VAL A 261 19.03 22.64 12.12
N GLY A 262 19.89 22.32 11.15
CA GLY A 262 19.70 22.69 9.74
C GLY A 262 18.35 22.22 9.18
N ASP A 263 17.97 20.99 9.49
CA ASP A 263 16.70 20.41 9.08
C ASP A 263 15.49 21.19 9.62
N GLN A 264 15.59 21.73 10.83
CA GLN A 264 14.55 22.62 11.40
C GLN A 264 14.46 23.94 10.62
N VAL A 265 15.59 24.51 10.20
CA VAL A 265 15.63 25.72 9.38
C VAL A 265 14.98 25.46 8.02
N LEU A 266 15.30 24.34 7.36
CA LEU A 266 14.68 23.99 6.08
C LEU A 266 13.17 23.78 6.19
N ARG A 267 12.69 23.13 7.25
CA ARG A 267 11.25 22.99 7.54
C ARG A 267 10.57 24.35 7.73
N LEU A 268 11.21 25.27 8.44
CA LEU A 268 10.71 26.62 8.65
C LEU A 268 10.61 27.38 7.33
N VAL A 269 11.70 27.44 6.55
CA VAL A 269 11.75 28.12 5.25
C VAL A 269 10.65 27.56 4.35
N ALA A 270 10.54 26.24 4.25
CA ALA A 270 9.49 25.60 3.48
C ALA A 270 8.07 25.97 3.93
N SER A 271 7.82 26.03 5.25
CA SER A 271 6.52 26.44 5.81
C SER A 271 6.17 27.90 5.51
N LYS A 272 7.17 28.79 5.41
CA LYS A 272 6.94 30.17 4.99
C LYS A 272 6.69 30.24 3.48
N LEU A 273 7.54 29.60 2.68
CA LEU A 273 7.42 29.53 1.23
C LEU A 273 6.08 28.91 0.80
N SER A 274 5.55 27.93 1.53
CA SER A 274 4.25 27.32 1.20
C SER A 274 3.09 28.31 1.23
N LYS A 275 3.22 29.45 1.90
CA LYS A 275 2.20 30.51 1.95
C LYS A 275 2.16 31.40 0.70
N ILE A 276 3.12 31.25 -0.22
CA ILE A 276 3.15 31.97 -1.50
C ILE A 276 1.91 31.68 -2.37
N THR A 277 1.16 30.62 -2.05
CA THR A 277 -0.12 30.28 -2.68
C THR A 277 -1.12 31.43 -2.66
N ASN A 278 -1.07 32.30 -1.65
CA ASN A 278 -1.92 33.50 -1.57
C ASN A 278 -1.67 34.48 -2.72
N GLY A 279 -0.44 34.49 -3.25
CA GLY A 279 -0.05 35.25 -4.44
C GLY A 279 -0.17 34.44 -5.74
N GLY A 280 -0.82 33.27 -5.73
CA GLY A 280 -0.94 32.39 -6.91
C GLY A 280 0.34 31.63 -7.28
N GLY A 281 1.38 31.68 -6.42
CA GLY A 281 2.61 30.93 -6.60
C GLY A 281 2.52 29.52 -6.03
N LYS A 282 3.41 28.62 -6.47
CA LYS A 282 3.57 27.30 -5.88
C LYS A 282 5.04 27.03 -5.61
N ALA A 283 5.37 26.74 -4.36
CA ALA A 283 6.73 26.42 -3.92
C ALA A 283 7.07 24.94 -4.09
N TYR A 284 8.33 24.65 -4.35
CA TYR A 284 8.93 23.35 -4.59
C TYR A 284 10.31 23.31 -3.92
N ARG A 285 10.74 22.13 -3.45
CA ARG A 285 12.14 21.92 -3.05
C ARG A 285 12.93 21.39 -4.26
N TYR A 286 13.89 22.18 -4.73
CA TYR A 286 14.68 21.87 -5.92
C TYR A 286 15.92 21.03 -5.59
N GLY A 287 16.60 21.39 -4.49
CA GLY A 287 17.85 20.79 -4.05
C GLY A 287 17.92 20.66 -2.52
N GLY A 288 19.14 20.52 -1.98
CA GLY A 288 19.36 20.39 -0.54
C GLY A 288 18.89 21.63 0.23
N GLU A 289 19.35 22.80 -0.17
CA GLU A 289 18.98 24.11 0.40
C GLU A 289 18.24 25.02 -0.61
N GLU A 290 18.04 24.52 -1.82
CA GLU A 290 17.43 25.27 -2.94
C GLU A 290 15.92 25.03 -3.04
N PHE A 291 15.18 26.12 -3.23
CA PHE A 291 13.74 26.13 -3.46
C PHE A 291 13.40 26.81 -4.79
N ALA A 292 12.31 26.36 -5.41
CA ALA A 292 11.77 26.92 -6.64
C ALA A 292 10.33 27.35 -6.42
N ILE A 293 9.94 28.49 -7.00
CA ILE A 293 8.58 29.04 -6.88
C ILE A 293 8.08 29.32 -8.29
N VAL A 294 6.92 28.76 -8.63
CA VAL A 294 6.32 28.91 -9.96
C VAL A 294 5.02 29.69 -9.86
N PHE A 295 4.90 30.75 -10.66
CA PHE A 295 3.66 31.49 -10.87
C PHE A 295 3.19 31.25 -12.31
N ALA A 296 1.98 30.71 -12.46
CA ALA A 296 1.39 30.48 -13.78
C ALA A 296 0.64 31.72 -14.25
N ALA A 297 0.81 32.10 -15.52
CA ALA A 297 0.10 33.20 -16.15
C ALA A 297 0.24 34.55 -15.41
N LYS A 298 1.42 34.83 -14.86
CA LYS A 298 1.77 36.09 -14.21
C LYS A 298 3.01 36.72 -14.83
N THR A 299 3.16 38.04 -14.64
CA THR A 299 4.39 38.78 -14.96
C THR A 299 5.29 38.89 -13.73
N ILE A 300 6.55 39.29 -13.94
CA ILE A 300 7.51 39.49 -12.86
C ILE A 300 7.00 40.55 -11.86
N ASP A 301 6.45 41.66 -12.37
CA ASP A 301 5.95 42.77 -11.55
C ASP A 301 4.80 42.35 -10.63
N GLU A 302 3.95 41.43 -11.07
CA GLU A 302 2.87 40.86 -10.26
C GLU A 302 3.39 39.87 -9.19
N CYS A 303 4.55 39.27 -9.40
CA CYS A 303 5.12 38.25 -8.52
C CYS A 303 6.04 38.85 -7.45
N MET A 304 6.78 39.91 -7.79
CA MET A 304 7.80 40.51 -6.92
C MET A 304 7.28 40.92 -5.53
N PRO A 305 6.11 41.57 -5.38
CA PRO A 305 5.60 41.94 -4.05
C PRO A 305 5.37 40.72 -3.15
N HIS A 306 4.93 39.60 -3.72
CA HIS A 306 4.70 38.37 -2.97
C HIS A 306 6.02 37.67 -2.59
N LEU A 307 7.00 37.68 -3.48
CA LEU A 307 8.32 37.12 -3.22
C LEU A 307 9.03 37.93 -2.12
N GLU A 308 9.00 39.25 -2.21
CA GLU A 308 9.66 40.14 -1.23
C GLU A 308 9.02 40.03 0.15
N ALA A 309 7.68 40.00 0.23
CA ALA A 309 6.98 39.81 1.49
C ALA A 309 7.38 38.50 2.20
N ILE A 310 7.59 37.40 1.44
CA ILE A 310 8.06 36.14 2.03
C ILE A 310 9.53 36.22 2.42
N ARG A 311 10.39 36.83 1.59
CA ARG A 311 11.80 37.03 1.90
C ARG A 311 11.96 37.81 3.21
N GLU A 312 11.24 38.91 3.38
CA GLU A 312 11.20 39.69 4.61
C GLU A 312 10.67 38.89 5.80
N THR A 313 9.59 38.11 5.59
CA THR A 313 9.04 37.23 6.63
C THR A 313 10.05 36.20 7.13
N ILE A 314 10.88 35.65 6.23
CA ILE A 314 11.92 34.68 6.59
C ILE A 314 13.09 35.40 7.27
N ALA A 315 13.55 36.53 6.71
CA ALA A 315 14.68 37.28 7.23
C ALA A 315 14.44 37.84 8.65
N ASN A 316 13.22 38.26 8.94
CA ASN A 316 12.83 38.80 10.25
C ASN A 316 12.37 37.71 11.24
N TYR A 317 12.43 36.43 10.86
CA TYR A 317 12.02 35.36 11.75
C TYR A 317 13.12 35.03 12.76
N GLU A 318 12.84 35.27 14.04
CA GLU A 318 13.71 34.79 15.12
C GLU A 318 13.56 33.27 15.27
N ILE A 319 14.60 32.54 14.89
CA ILE A 319 14.64 31.08 14.99
C ILE A 319 14.80 30.69 16.46
N GLN A 320 13.70 30.31 17.10
CA GLN A 320 13.76 29.69 18.43
C GLN A 320 14.14 28.21 18.29
N LEU A 321 15.44 27.94 18.48
CA LEU A 321 15.97 26.58 18.46
C LEU A 321 15.47 25.80 19.67
N ARG A 322 14.59 24.83 19.45
CA ARG A 322 14.12 23.93 20.50
C ARG A 322 15.25 22.95 20.81
N LYS A 323 16.01 23.18 21.89
CA LYS A 323 17.01 22.21 22.38
C LYS A 323 16.31 20.88 22.65
N GLN A 324 16.69 19.83 21.92
CA GLN A 324 16.31 18.46 22.30
C GLN A 324 16.89 18.18 23.69
N GLY A 325 16.02 17.96 24.68
CA GLY A 325 16.42 17.64 26.06
C GLY A 325 15.54 18.18 27.20
N GLN A 326 14.60 19.10 26.95
CA GLN A 326 13.62 19.50 27.96
C GLN A 326 12.26 18.84 27.70
N SER A 327 12.04 17.69 28.35
CA SER A 327 10.67 17.21 28.60
C SER A 327 9.90 18.28 29.38
N PRO A 328 8.62 18.53 29.07
CA PRO A 328 7.79 19.37 29.91
C PRO A 328 7.56 18.64 31.23
N SER A 329 8.24 19.08 32.28
CA SER A 329 7.81 18.80 33.65
C SER A 329 6.57 19.65 33.92
N GLY A 330 5.41 19.02 33.79
CA GLY A 330 4.10 19.55 34.16
C GLY A 330 3.23 18.40 34.64
#